data_AF-A0A0D8X7M1-F1
#
_entry.id   AF-A0A0D8X7M1-F1
#
_cell.length_a   1.000
_cell.length_b   1.000
_cell.length_c   1.000
_cell.angle_alpha   90.00
_cell.angle_beta   90.00
_cell.angle_gamma   90.00
#
_symmetry.space_group_name_H-M   'P 1'
#
loop_
_entity.id
_entity.type
_entity.pdbx_description
1 polymer ?
#
loop_
_entity_poly.entity_id
_entity_poly.type
_entity_poly.pdbx_seq_one_letter_code
_entity_poly.pdbx_strand_id
1 'polypeptide(L)'
;MIVNVIDQNKGHDIVTFDVQNKTVIAKYMIVASGNSNRHVKALAEHVIKNLKRYDKAEVEGIDESNWVIMNFQGIVVHIFRPEAYDFVELNKKYGCRLQIRGSDQWGNIVNGIELGKKLNLPELFGLTAPLLLNA
;
A
#
# COMPACT_ATOMS: atom_id res chain seq x y z
N MET A 1 -3.30 9.17 -16.42
CA MET A 1 -2.54 8.10 -17.11
C MET A 1 -2.05 7.05 -16.12
N ILE A 2 -1.22 7.38 -15.12
CA ILE A 2 -0.72 6.39 -14.13
C ILE A 2 -1.84 5.78 -13.28
N VAL A 3 -2.73 6.62 -12.71
CA VAL A 3 -3.90 6.15 -11.94
C VAL A 3 -4.72 5.13 -12.74
N ASN A 4 -5.03 5.42 -14.00
CA ASN A 4 -5.76 4.49 -14.87
C ASN A 4 -5.02 3.17 -15.09
N VAL A 5 -3.68 3.18 -15.20
CA VAL A 5 -2.90 1.95 -15.33
C VAL A 5 -3.03 1.12 -14.05
N ILE A 6 -2.93 1.75 -12.88
CA ILE A 6 -3.08 1.05 -11.59
C ILE A 6 -4.50 0.49 -11.46
N ASP A 7 -5.52 1.28 -11.78
CA ASP A 7 -6.93 0.91 -11.70
C ASP A 7 -7.30 -0.23 -12.67
N GLN A 8 -6.90 -0.16 -13.95
CA GLN A 8 -7.12 -1.21 -14.94
C GLN A 8 -6.47 -2.55 -14.57
N ASN A 9 -5.37 -2.49 -13.82
CA ASN A 9 -4.68 -3.67 -13.31
C ASN A 9 -5.15 -4.07 -11.90
N LYS A 10 -6.30 -3.54 -11.44
CA LYS A 10 -6.97 -3.88 -10.17
C LYS A 10 -6.20 -3.49 -8.92
N GLY A 11 -5.39 -2.42 -8.97
CA GLY A 11 -4.83 -1.80 -7.77
C GLY A 11 -5.92 -1.17 -6.89
N HIS A 12 -5.67 -1.09 -5.59
CA HIS A 12 -6.64 -0.60 -4.59
C HIS A 12 -6.14 0.70 -3.96
N ASP A 13 -7.03 1.37 -3.22
CA ASP A 13 -6.73 2.56 -2.41
C ASP A 13 -5.91 3.63 -3.14
N ILE A 14 -6.24 3.87 -4.41
CA ILE A 14 -5.47 4.78 -5.26
C ILE A 14 -5.78 6.22 -4.86
N VAL A 15 -4.82 6.89 -4.23
CA VAL A 15 -4.93 8.28 -3.78
C VAL A 15 -3.86 9.12 -4.47
N THR A 16 -4.24 10.30 -4.94
CA THR A 16 -3.30 11.28 -5.51
C THR A 16 -3.22 12.50 -4.62
N PHE A 17 -2.00 12.91 -4.29
CA PHE A 17 -1.69 14.08 -3.49
C PHE A 17 -1.00 15.13 -4.37
N ASP A 18 -1.51 16.37 -4.33
CA ASP A 18 -0.76 17.54 -4.77
C ASP A 18 0.21 17.94 -3.65
N VAL A 19 1.50 17.82 -3.97
CA VAL A 19 2.62 18.13 -3.07
C VAL A 19 3.48 19.27 -3.61
N GLN A 20 3.00 19.99 -4.62
CA GLN A 20 3.63 21.21 -5.10
C GLN A 20 3.78 22.21 -3.94
N ASN A 21 4.96 22.81 -3.84
CA ASN A 21 5.33 23.74 -2.76
C ASN A 21 5.40 23.12 -1.35
N LYS A 22 5.23 21.79 -1.22
CA LYS A 22 5.44 21.06 0.04
C LYS A 22 6.79 20.34 0.07
N THR A 23 7.35 20.04 -1.09
CA THR A 23 8.65 19.40 -1.26
C THR A 23 9.30 19.79 -2.59
N VAL A 24 10.63 19.73 -2.65
CA VAL A 24 11.42 19.94 -3.88
C VAL A 24 11.56 18.66 -4.71
N ILE A 25 11.22 17.51 -4.14
CA ILE A 25 11.46 16.18 -4.72
C ILE A 25 10.38 15.82 -5.74
N ALA A 26 9.12 16.22 -5.48
CA ALA A 26 7.97 15.85 -6.28
C ALA A 26 6.91 16.96 -6.34
N LYS A 27 6.14 16.97 -7.43
CA LYS A 27 4.94 17.78 -7.63
C LYS A 27 3.68 16.99 -7.28
N TYR A 28 3.65 15.71 -7.63
CA TYR A 28 2.53 14.82 -7.34
C TYR A 28 3.03 13.53 -6.70
N MET A 29 2.26 13.01 -5.76
CA MET A 29 2.47 11.69 -5.18
C MET A 29 1.21 10.85 -5.38
N ILE A 30 1.35 9.66 -5.93
CA ILE A 30 0.30 8.67 -6.12
C ILE A 30 0.60 7.51 -5.20
N VAL A 31 -0.33 7.17 -4.31
CA VAL A 31 -0.26 6.02 -3.41
C VAL A 31 -1.29 5.01 -3.85
N ALA A 32 -0.92 3.74 -3.91
CA ALA A 32 -1.83 2.65 -4.22
C ALA A 32 -1.43 1.37 -3.49
N SER A 33 -2.35 0.41 -3.40
CA SER A 33 -2.13 -0.85 -2.74
C SER A 33 -2.36 -2.06 -3.66
N GLY A 34 -1.62 -3.14 -3.39
CA GLY A 34 -1.74 -4.42 -4.10
C GLY A 34 -2.08 -5.57 -3.15
N ASN A 35 -2.83 -6.56 -3.65
CA ASN A 35 -3.33 -7.68 -2.83
C ASN A 35 -2.29 -8.77 -2.47
N SER A 36 -1.10 -8.75 -3.08
CA SER A 36 -0.01 -9.69 -2.82
C SER A 36 1.31 -9.12 -3.33
N ASN A 37 2.46 -9.65 -2.90
CA ASN A 37 3.76 -9.18 -3.40
C ASN A 37 3.86 -9.32 -4.93
N ARG A 38 3.36 -10.43 -5.48
CA ARG A 38 3.31 -10.63 -6.93
C ARG A 38 2.45 -9.58 -7.63
N HIS A 39 1.34 -9.17 -7.01
CA HIS A 39 0.46 -8.15 -7.55
C HIS A 39 1.10 -6.75 -7.48
N VAL A 40 1.74 -6.40 -6.36
CA VAL A 40 2.51 -5.16 -6.22
C VAL A 40 3.59 -5.06 -7.31
N LYS A 41 4.37 -6.14 -7.50
CA LYS A 41 5.38 -6.21 -8.57
C LYS A 41 4.77 -6.02 -9.95
N ALA A 42 3.68 -6.74 -10.26
CA ALA A 42 3.00 -6.61 -11.55
C ALA A 42 2.48 -5.19 -11.80
N LEU A 43 1.86 -4.57 -10.79
CA LEU A 43 1.38 -3.18 -10.88
C LEU A 43 2.54 -2.22 -11.17
N ALA A 44 3.66 -2.35 -10.45
CA ALA A 44 4.85 -1.55 -10.69
C ALA A 44 5.41 -1.75 -12.10
N GLU A 45 5.53 -2.99 -12.57
CA GLU A 45 6.00 -3.31 -13.93
C GLU A 45 5.07 -2.73 -15.01
N HIS A 46 3.74 -2.78 -14.80
CA HIS A 46 2.76 -2.16 -15.70
C HIS A 46 2.91 -0.63 -15.75
N VAL A 47 3.12 0.01 -14.60
CA VAL A 47 3.38 1.45 -14.50
C VAL A 47 4.68 1.79 -15.24
N ILE A 48 5.79 1.10 -14.93
CA ILE A 48 7.09 1.30 -15.59
C ILE A 48 6.97 1.12 -17.10
N LYS A 49 6.31 0.05 -17.58
CA LYS A 49 6.15 -0.22 -19.02
C LYS A 49 5.39 0.89 -19.74
N ASN A 50 4.35 1.46 -19.11
CA ASN A 50 3.62 2.60 -19.67
C ASN A 50 4.43 3.90 -19.62
N LEU A 51 5.41 3.99 -18.72
CA LEU A 51 6.27 5.15 -18.52
C LEU A 51 7.63 5.05 -19.23
N LYS A 52 7.98 3.90 -19.85
CA LYS A 52 9.20 3.73 -20.67
C LYS A 52 9.35 4.69 -21.85
N ARG A 53 8.35 5.55 -22.11
CA ARG A 53 8.46 6.71 -23.01
C ARG A 53 9.25 7.89 -22.38
N TYR A 54 9.59 7.79 -21.09
CA TYR A 54 10.36 8.76 -20.32
C TYR A 54 11.66 8.08 -19.85
N ASP A 55 12.82 8.61 -20.26
CA ASP A 55 14.12 7.94 -20.15
C ASP A 55 14.71 7.82 -18.72
N LYS A 56 14.10 8.43 -17.70
CA LYS A 56 14.69 8.53 -16.35
C LYS A 56 13.69 8.20 -15.24
N ALA A 57 13.36 6.92 -15.16
CA ALA A 57 12.63 6.34 -14.05
C ALA A 57 13.61 5.89 -12.96
N GLU A 58 13.47 6.41 -11.75
CA GLU A 58 14.12 5.83 -10.57
C GLU A 58 13.13 4.86 -9.92
N VAL A 59 13.57 3.65 -9.60
CA VAL A 59 12.72 2.57 -9.06
C VAL A 59 13.45 1.88 -7.93
N GLU A 60 12.79 1.70 -6.78
CA GLU A 60 13.31 0.95 -5.63
C GLU A 60 12.25 -0.02 -5.09
N GLY A 61 12.69 -1.10 -4.42
CA GLY A 61 11.82 -2.08 -3.75
C GLY A 61 11.21 -3.17 -4.65
N ILE A 62 11.54 -3.17 -5.96
CA ILE A 62 10.90 -4.09 -6.93
C ILE A 62 11.23 -5.56 -6.70
N ASP A 63 12.38 -5.87 -6.10
CA ASP A 63 12.81 -7.24 -5.84
C ASP A 63 12.12 -7.80 -4.59
N GLU A 64 11.99 -7.01 -3.53
CA GLU A 64 11.27 -7.35 -2.31
C GLU A 64 9.75 -7.45 -2.55
N SER A 65 9.23 -6.59 -3.46
CA SER A 65 7.85 -6.59 -3.93
C SER A 65 6.78 -6.41 -2.84
N ASN A 66 7.16 -6.10 -1.60
CA ASN A 66 6.25 -5.73 -0.52
C ASN A 66 5.90 -4.24 -0.57
N TRP A 67 6.82 -3.42 -1.05
CA TRP A 67 6.65 -2.01 -1.38
C TRP A 67 7.50 -1.69 -2.61
N VAL A 68 7.02 -0.80 -3.47
CA VAL A 68 7.74 -0.30 -4.62
C VAL A 68 7.51 1.19 -4.69
N ILE A 69 8.59 1.96 -4.72
CA ILE A 69 8.53 3.39 -4.99
C ILE A 69 9.17 3.67 -6.35
N MET A 70 8.55 4.58 -7.08
CA MET A 70 9.03 4.97 -8.39
C MET A 70 8.94 6.48 -8.53
N ASN A 71 9.98 7.13 -9.03
CA ASN A 71 10.00 8.55 -9.30
C ASN A 71 10.22 8.81 -10.79
N PHE A 72 9.34 9.62 -11.38
CA PHE A 72 9.39 9.99 -12.78
C PHE A 72 9.15 11.49 -12.92
N GLN A 73 10.20 12.26 -13.20
CA GLN A 73 10.10 13.70 -13.49
C GLN A 73 9.29 14.50 -12.44
N GLY A 74 9.40 14.13 -11.16
CA GLY A 74 8.67 14.76 -10.06
C GLY A 74 7.26 14.20 -9.81
N ILE A 75 6.93 13.04 -10.39
CA ILE A 75 5.76 12.24 -10.01
C ILE A 75 6.26 11.01 -9.25
N VAL A 76 5.93 10.93 -7.97
CA VAL A 76 6.24 9.77 -7.15
C VAL A 76 5.04 8.82 -7.13
N VAL A 77 5.29 7.54 -7.37
CA VAL A 77 4.28 6.48 -7.29
C VAL A 77 4.74 5.48 -6.25
N HIS A 78 3.94 5.28 -5.21
CA HIS A 78 4.22 4.35 -4.13
C HIS A 78 3.15 3.25 -4.13
N ILE A 79 3.56 2.02 -4.44
CA ILE A 79 2.68 0.85 -4.47
C ILE A 79 3.13 -0.11 -3.37
N PHE A 80 2.23 -0.53 -2.49
CA PHE A 80 2.59 -1.41 -1.37
C PHE A 80 1.55 -2.48 -1.12
N ARG A 81 1.95 -3.56 -0.44
CA ARG A 81 1.03 -4.58 0.06
C ARG A 81 0.54 -4.14 1.44
N PRO A 82 -0.79 -4.01 1.67
CA PRO A 82 -1.31 -3.74 2.99
C PRO A 82 -0.98 -4.88 3.97
N GLU A 83 -0.48 -4.51 5.15
CA GLU A 83 -0.20 -5.44 6.27
C GLU A 83 -1.49 -6.06 6.84
N ALA A 84 -2.65 -5.48 6.53
CA ALA A 84 -3.98 -5.99 6.83
C ALA A 84 -4.18 -7.49 6.52
N TYR A 85 -3.50 -7.99 5.50
CA TYR A 85 -3.59 -9.40 5.09
C TYR A 85 -3.00 -10.35 6.13
N ASP A 86 -2.02 -9.90 6.91
CA ASP A 86 -1.40 -10.73 7.94
C ASP A 86 -2.39 -11.00 9.07
N PHE A 87 -3.31 -10.07 9.38
CA PHE A 87 -4.36 -10.30 10.38
C PHE A 87 -5.34 -11.39 9.92
N VAL A 88 -5.74 -11.35 8.65
CA VAL A 88 -6.57 -12.39 8.01
C VAL A 88 -5.88 -13.76 8.05
N GLU A 89 -4.59 -13.81 7.76
CA GLU A 89 -3.82 -15.05 7.75
C GLU A 89 -3.66 -15.64 9.16
N LEU A 90 -3.44 -14.79 10.16
CA LEU A 90 -3.40 -15.18 11.57
C LEU A 90 -4.74 -15.76 12.04
N ASN A 91 -5.85 -15.17 11.61
CA ASN A 91 -7.17 -15.72 11.91
C ASN A 91 -7.35 -17.12 11.30
N LYS A 92 -7.03 -17.30 10.02
CA LYS A 92 -7.19 -18.59 9.33
C LYS A 92 -6.33 -19.71 9.91
N LYS A 93 -5.09 -19.39 10.31
CA LYS A 93 -4.13 -20.38 10.83
C LYS A 93 -4.31 -20.68 12.32
N TYR A 94 -4.61 -19.66 13.11
CA TYR A 94 -4.53 -19.74 14.57
C TYR A 94 -5.82 -19.32 15.28
N GLY A 95 -6.86 -18.93 14.55
CA GLY A 95 -8.11 -18.43 15.15
C GLY A 95 -7.93 -17.07 15.84
N CYS A 96 -6.87 -16.32 15.56
CA CYS A 96 -6.66 -14.99 16.13
C CYS A 96 -7.80 -14.04 15.71
N ARG A 97 -8.48 -13.42 16.68
CA ARG A 97 -9.60 -12.50 16.43
C ARG A 97 -9.34 -11.08 16.91
N LEU A 98 -8.22 -10.82 17.58
CA LEU A 98 -7.84 -9.51 18.09
C LEU A 98 -6.45 -9.14 17.59
N GLN A 99 -6.29 -7.92 17.07
CA GLN A 99 -5.01 -7.34 16.74
C GLN A 99 -4.79 -6.06 17.56
N ILE A 100 -3.60 -5.97 18.17
CA ILE A 100 -3.17 -4.81 18.97
C ILE A 100 -1.94 -4.19 18.29
N ARG A 101 -1.97 -2.89 18.00
CA ARG A 101 -0.82 -2.14 17.46
C ARG A 101 -0.77 -0.70 18.02
N GLY A 102 0.26 0.06 17.66
CA GLY A 102 0.32 1.50 17.94
C GLY A 102 -0.82 2.28 17.26
N SER A 103 -1.14 3.47 17.77
CA SER A 103 -2.19 4.35 17.22
C SER A 103 -1.97 4.73 15.76
N ASP A 104 -0.71 4.80 15.31
CA ASP A 104 -0.29 5.03 13.93
C ASP A 104 -0.67 3.88 12.96
N GLN A 105 -0.99 2.70 13.50
CA GLN A 105 -1.32 1.51 12.73
C GLN A 105 -2.83 1.24 12.61
N TRP A 106 -3.68 2.20 13.03
CA TRP A 106 -5.13 2.03 12.99
C TRP A 106 -5.66 1.65 11.60
N GLY A 107 -5.13 2.28 10.54
CA GLY A 107 -5.53 1.98 9.16
C GLY A 107 -5.27 0.51 8.77
N ASN A 108 -4.13 -0.05 9.16
CA ASN A 108 -3.81 -1.47 8.90
C ASN A 108 -4.76 -2.42 9.63
N ILE A 109 -5.13 -2.10 10.87
CA ILE A 109 -6.10 -2.88 11.66
C ILE A 109 -7.49 -2.84 11.00
N VAL A 110 -8.00 -1.65 10.67
CA VAL A 110 -9.32 -1.48 10.05
C VAL A 110 -9.38 -2.20 8.70
N ASN A 111 -8.35 -2.04 7.86
CA ASN A 111 -8.25 -2.74 6.59
C ASN A 111 -8.22 -4.26 6.78
N GLY A 112 -7.58 -4.76 7.84
CA GLY A 112 -7.56 -6.19 8.18
C GLY A 112 -8.94 -6.71 8.57
N ILE A 113 -9.69 -5.94 9.36
CA ILE A 113 -11.07 -6.27 9.75
C ILE A 113 -12.01 -6.25 8.54
N GLU A 114 -11.93 -5.21 7.70
CA GLU A 114 -12.75 -5.12 6.48
C GLU A 114 -12.46 -6.25 5.49
N LEU A 115 -11.18 -6.58 5.32
CA LEU A 115 -10.78 -7.70 4.49
C LEU A 115 -11.29 -9.03 5.06
N GLY A 116 -11.22 -9.23 6.38
CA GLY A 116 -11.78 -10.40 7.05
C GLY A 116 -13.29 -10.54 6.81
N LYS A 117 -14.03 -9.43 6.86
CA LYS A 117 -15.47 -9.40 6.52
C LYS A 117 -15.72 -9.82 5.07
N LYS A 118 -14.96 -9.26 4.11
CA LYS A 118 -15.06 -9.63 2.68
C LYS A 118 -14.77 -11.11 2.42
N LEU A 119 -13.98 -11.75 3.29
CA LEU A 119 -13.60 -13.16 3.19
C LEU A 119 -14.46 -14.10 4.06
N ASN A 120 -15.57 -13.61 4.64
CA ASN A 120 -16.46 -14.38 5.51
C ASN A 120 -15.76 -15.04 6.71
N LEU A 121 -14.75 -14.36 7.28
CA LEU A 121 -14.12 -14.80 8.53
C LEU A 121 -15.02 -14.50 9.74
N PRO A 122 -14.79 -15.18 10.88
CA PRO A 122 -15.34 -14.75 12.15
C PRO A 122 -15.01 -13.28 12.43
N GLU A 123 -15.89 -12.60 13.17
CA GLU A 123 -15.72 -11.19 13.51
C GLU A 123 -14.35 -10.93 14.15
N LEU A 124 -13.63 -9.95 13.57
CA LEU A 124 -12.29 -9.52 13.95
C LEU A 124 -12.35 -8.18 14.68
N PHE A 125 -11.47 -8.01 15.67
CA PHE A 125 -11.40 -6.87 16.56
C PHE A 125 -10.02 -6.21 16.49
N GLY A 126 -10.01 -4.90 16.70
CA GLY A 126 -8.82 -4.07 16.68
C GLY A 126 -8.73 -3.23 17.95
N LEU A 127 -7.53 -3.11 18.49
CA LEU A 127 -7.23 -2.21 19.60
C LEU A 127 -5.93 -1.46 19.30
N THR A 128 -5.90 -0.18 19.62
CA THR A 128 -4.67 0.62 19.53
C THR A 128 -4.24 1.11 20.90
N ALA A 129 -2.93 1.20 21.08
CA ALA A 129 -2.31 1.87 22.21
C ALA A 129 -1.59 3.14 21.73
N PRO A 130 -1.57 4.23 22.54
CA PRO A 130 -0.76 5.40 22.22
C PRO A 130 0.70 5.01 21.99
N LEU A 131 1.33 5.61 20.99
CA LEU A 131 2.77 5.49 20.83
C LEU A 131 3.46 6.10 22.06
N LEU A 132 4.27 5.31 22.76
CA LEU A 132 5.13 5.81 23.82
C LEU A 132 6.25 6.63 23.16
N LEU A 133 6.00 7.92 22.95
CA LEU A 133 6.93 8.85 22.29
C LEU A 133 7.86 9.60 23.26
N ASN A 134 7.92 9.18 24.54
CA ASN A 134 8.79 9.80 25.53
C ASN A 134 9.73 8.75 26.14
N ALA A 135 10.98 8.76 25.70
CA ALA A 135 12.14 8.24 26.42
C ALA A 135 13.22 9.33 26.46
#